data_AF-A0A1C6CMI3-F1
#
_entry.id   AF-A0A1C6CMI3-F1
#
_cell.length_a   1.000
_cell.length_b   1.000
_cell.length_c   1.000
_cell.angle_alpha   90.00
_cell.angle_beta   90.00
_cell.angle_gamma   90.00
#
_symmetry.space_group_name_H-M   'P 1'
#
loop_
_entity.id
_entity.type
_entity.pdbx_description
1 polymer ?
#
loop_
_entity_poly.entity_id
_entity_poly.type
_entity_poly.pdbx_seq_one_letter_code
_entity_poly.pdbx_strand_id
1 'polypeptide(L)'
;MEAYRFEHKEPLTQRVVLALRVDTKQKKEYVWLGAEYDVEDSIRGLEKTLYWAQTRPLGTFWCEFGKTSAEGWPEAVWALHGALSERKASRRTVHEQKATEFLSQLAEGNVVARYAAIQIWEMYLRCTRGRNKEKAQAALLEYAQRLILPFGEYTPEMVNWKRELPVFPIWNHRADAKLEIWYPSGKIPFECAIITDSLRPALIYYRQRILDAGLLMRTCTQCGRIFFASDSRSSLCSERCRKASKKAAKKSFDDKSKEEAYEQAYKREYMFWYNRVKKLEKNHAPQEQIQSAKTALKEFRKEAVERKKQIQNDELSTMQFMNWMIGQEPVIQKICGE
;
A
#
# COMPACT_ATOMS: atom_id res chain seq x y z
N MET A 1 12.91 -21.84 -9.51
CA MET A 1 12.57 -20.53 -10.10
C MET A 1 13.80 -20.02 -10.81
N GLU A 2 13.76 -19.94 -12.13
CA GLU A 2 14.79 -19.22 -12.90
C GLU A 2 14.35 -17.76 -13.00
N ALA A 3 15.21 -16.85 -12.55
CA ALA A 3 14.97 -15.42 -12.74
C ALA A 3 15.16 -15.10 -14.22
N TYR A 4 14.13 -14.53 -14.86
CA TYR A 4 14.24 -14.00 -16.21
C TYR A 4 15.39 -12.97 -16.26
N ARG A 5 16.31 -13.15 -17.22
CA ARG A 5 17.44 -12.24 -17.43
C ARG A 5 17.24 -11.46 -18.73
N PHE A 6 17.35 -10.14 -18.66
CA PHE A 6 17.30 -9.23 -19.81
C PHE A 6 18.62 -9.24 -20.60
N GLU A 7 19.12 -10.43 -20.92
CA GLU A 7 20.42 -10.64 -21.58
C GLU A 7 20.23 -11.12 -23.03
N HIS A 8 19.09 -11.77 -23.30
CA HIS A 8 18.81 -12.34 -24.61
C HIS A 8 18.53 -11.24 -25.66
N LYS A 9 18.88 -11.56 -26.91
CA LYS A 9 18.85 -10.62 -28.05
C LYS A 9 17.82 -10.98 -29.11
N GLU A 10 17.12 -12.10 -28.92
CA GLU A 10 16.10 -12.58 -29.85
C GLU A 10 14.79 -12.71 -29.10
N PRO A 11 13.68 -12.14 -29.61
CA PRO A 11 12.40 -12.22 -28.93
C PRO A 11 11.97 -13.67 -28.75
N LEU A 12 11.30 -13.92 -27.62
CA LEU A 12 10.77 -15.23 -27.29
C LEU A 12 9.77 -15.71 -28.35
N THR A 13 9.84 -17.01 -28.64
CA THR A 13 8.93 -17.69 -29.57
C THR A 13 7.55 -17.88 -28.96
N GLN A 14 7.49 -18.12 -27.65
CA GLN A 14 6.26 -18.25 -26.90
C GLN A 14 5.87 -16.92 -26.26
N ARG A 15 4.57 -16.71 -26.15
CA ARG A 15 4.01 -15.57 -25.45
C ARG A 15 4.28 -15.71 -23.95
N VAL A 16 4.70 -14.63 -23.31
CA VAL A 16 4.77 -14.56 -21.84
C VAL A 16 3.43 -14.05 -21.31
N VAL A 17 2.88 -14.73 -20.31
CA VAL A 17 1.61 -14.38 -19.68
C VAL A 17 1.77 -14.29 -18.16
N LEU A 18 0.92 -13.47 -17.55
CA LEU A 18 0.76 -13.40 -16.10
C LEU A 18 -0.63 -13.94 -15.76
N ALA A 19 -0.70 -15.02 -15.02
CA ALA A 19 -1.95 -15.62 -14.57
C ALA A 19 -2.23 -15.27 -13.12
N LEU A 20 -3.48 -14.90 -12.83
CA LEU A 20 -3.95 -14.42 -11.53
C LEU A 20 -5.23 -15.14 -11.12
N ARG A 21 -5.17 -15.86 -10.00
CA ARG A 21 -6.35 -16.42 -9.33
C ARG A 21 -6.60 -15.67 -8.03
N VAL A 22 -7.85 -15.24 -7.83
CA VAL A 22 -8.30 -14.53 -6.64
C VAL A 22 -9.22 -15.45 -5.83
N ASP A 23 -8.73 -15.95 -4.69
CA ASP A 23 -9.50 -16.81 -3.78
C ASP A 23 -9.97 -16.00 -2.57
N THR A 24 -11.17 -15.44 -2.70
CA THR A 24 -11.77 -14.59 -1.66
C THR A 24 -12.21 -15.38 -0.43
N LYS A 25 -12.50 -16.68 -0.57
CA LYS A 25 -12.87 -17.57 0.54
C LYS A 25 -11.67 -17.82 1.46
N GLN A 26 -10.53 -18.17 0.87
CA GLN A 26 -9.29 -18.39 1.63
C GLN A 26 -8.52 -17.11 1.93
N LYS A 27 -8.95 -15.97 1.39
CA LYS A 27 -8.23 -14.68 1.42
C LYS A 27 -6.79 -14.82 0.91
N LYS A 28 -6.64 -15.54 -0.20
CA LYS A 28 -5.37 -15.76 -0.89
C LYS A 28 -5.49 -15.37 -2.35
N GLU A 29 -4.35 -15.04 -2.93
CA GLU A 29 -4.18 -14.88 -4.36
C GLU A 29 -3.03 -15.77 -4.83
N TYR A 30 -3.13 -16.24 -6.05
CA TYR A 30 -2.13 -17.09 -6.68
C TYR A 30 -1.70 -16.43 -7.98
N VAL A 31 -0.39 -16.37 -8.19
CA VAL A 31 0.19 -15.71 -9.35
C VAL A 31 1.21 -16.62 -10.00
N TRP A 32 1.11 -16.74 -11.33
CA TRP A 32 2.07 -17.46 -12.17
C TRP A 32 2.51 -16.56 -13.32
N LEU A 33 3.82 -16.49 -13.57
CA LEU A 33 4.41 -15.69 -14.64
C LEU A 33 5.40 -16.56 -15.40
N GLY A 34 5.21 -16.68 -16.70
CA GLY A 34 6.04 -17.53 -17.55
C GLY A 34 5.56 -17.54 -18.99
N ALA A 35 6.14 -18.43 -19.78
CA ALA A 35 5.61 -18.74 -21.09
C ALA A 35 4.20 -19.36 -20.97
N GLU A 36 3.33 -19.08 -21.93
CA GLU A 36 1.90 -19.42 -21.90
C GLU A 36 1.65 -20.92 -21.62
N TYR A 37 2.34 -21.80 -22.34
CA TYR A 37 2.22 -23.25 -22.16
C TYR A 37 2.73 -23.73 -20.80
N ASP A 38 3.85 -23.17 -20.32
CA ASP A 38 4.39 -23.54 -19.00
C ASP A 38 3.48 -23.08 -17.86
N VAL A 39 2.83 -21.93 -18.02
CA VAL A 39 1.82 -21.43 -17.09
C VAL A 39 0.58 -22.32 -17.11
N GLU A 40 0.09 -22.69 -18.30
CA GLU A 40 -1.03 -23.62 -18.46
C GLU A 40 -0.79 -24.96 -17.75
N ASP A 41 0.37 -25.57 -18.00
CA ASP A 41 0.80 -26.82 -17.37
C ASP A 41 0.93 -26.67 -15.84
N SER A 42 1.53 -25.56 -15.37
CA SER A 42 1.67 -25.27 -13.94
C SER A 42 0.34 -25.13 -13.22
N ILE A 43 -0.63 -24.46 -13.85
CA ILE A 43 -1.95 -24.26 -13.27
C ILE A 43 -2.72 -25.59 -13.18
N ARG A 44 -2.43 -26.55 -14.07
CA ARG A 44 -2.94 -27.94 -14.02
C ARG A 44 -2.21 -28.83 -13.01
N GLY A 45 -1.17 -28.31 -12.34
CA GLY A 45 -0.42 -29.02 -11.31
C GLY A 45 0.80 -29.79 -11.82
N LEU A 46 1.23 -29.56 -13.07
CA LEU A 46 2.50 -30.07 -13.58
C LEU A 46 3.64 -29.17 -13.12
N GLU A 47 4.77 -29.76 -12.73
CA GLU A 47 5.94 -28.97 -12.36
C GLU A 47 6.62 -28.38 -13.60
N LYS A 48 6.60 -27.05 -13.71
CA LYS A 48 7.33 -26.30 -14.73
C LYS A 48 8.13 -25.16 -14.12
N THR A 49 9.20 -24.78 -14.82
CA THR A 49 10.03 -23.64 -14.42
C THR A 49 9.38 -22.35 -14.88
N LEU A 50 8.77 -21.63 -13.95
CA LEU A 50 8.19 -20.31 -14.18
C LEU A 50 9.15 -19.20 -13.75
N TYR A 51 9.01 -18.02 -14.35
CA TYR A 51 9.71 -16.80 -13.94
C TYR A 51 9.22 -16.30 -12.58
N TRP A 52 7.97 -16.61 -12.23
CA TRP A 52 7.40 -16.40 -10.90
C TRP A 52 6.25 -17.37 -10.65
N ALA A 53 6.18 -17.98 -9.46
CA ALA A 53 5.02 -18.72 -8.99
C ALA A 53 4.89 -18.57 -7.48
N GLN A 54 3.77 -18.02 -6.99
CA GLN A 54 3.61 -17.81 -5.55
C GLN A 54 2.14 -17.73 -5.12
N THR A 55 1.86 -18.30 -3.95
CA THR A 55 0.61 -18.05 -3.20
C THR A 55 0.85 -16.94 -2.18
N ARG A 56 0.00 -15.92 -2.17
CA ARG A 56 0.17 -14.71 -1.34
C ARG A 56 -1.14 -14.33 -0.64
N PRO A 57 -1.08 -13.48 0.41
CA PRO A 57 -2.27 -12.89 0.99
C PRO A 57 -3.02 -12.04 -0.02
N LEU A 58 -4.36 -12.11 0.02
CA LEU A 58 -5.24 -11.29 -0.81
C LEU A 58 -4.91 -9.80 -0.64
N GLY A 59 -4.59 -9.14 -1.75
CA GLY A 59 -4.31 -7.72 -1.86
C GLY A 59 -2.88 -7.40 -2.17
N THR A 60 -2.00 -8.41 -2.21
CA THR A 60 -0.60 -8.19 -2.53
C THR A 60 -0.46 -7.70 -3.98
N PHE A 61 -1.20 -8.32 -4.92
CA PHE A 61 -1.28 -7.94 -6.32
C PHE A 61 -1.74 -6.49 -6.49
N TRP A 62 -2.80 -6.10 -5.77
CA TRP A 62 -3.32 -4.73 -5.81
C TRP A 62 -2.27 -3.72 -5.30
N CYS A 63 -1.60 -4.03 -4.19
CA CYS A 63 -0.60 -3.15 -3.60
C CYS A 63 0.70 -3.05 -4.42
N GLU A 64 1.00 -3.99 -5.31
CA GLU A 64 2.20 -3.95 -6.13
C GLU A 64 2.23 -2.76 -7.09
N PHE A 65 1.07 -2.28 -7.54
CA PHE A 65 0.97 -1.08 -8.38
C PHE A 65 1.36 0.20 -7.63
N GLY A 66 1.10 0.27 -6.31
CA GLY A 66 1.46 1.42 -5.48
C GLY A 66 2.86 1.39 -4.87
N LYS A 67 3.58 0.27 -4.98
CA LYS A 67 4.95 0.13 -4.44
C LYS A 67 6.02 0.57 -5.44
N THR A 68 5.73 0.49 -6.73
CA THR A 68 6.70 0.80 -7.78
C THR A 68 6.67 2.30 -8.06
N SER A 69 7.81 2.98 -7.92
CA SER A 69 7.92 4.38 -8.34
C SER A 69 7.71 4.48 -9.85
N ALA A 70 6.87 5.44 -10.28
CA ALA A 70 6.73 5.76 -11.70
C ALA A 70 8.03 6.29 -12.30
N GLU A 71 8.98 6.76 -11.48
CA GLU A 71 10.22 7.46 -11.85
C GLU A 71 11.32 6.56 -12.43
N GLY A 72 11.14 5.24 -12.56
CA GLY A 72 12.14 4.38 -13.23
C GLY A 72 11.70 3.93 -14.63
N TRP A 73 10.41 4.01 -14.91
CA TRP A 73 9.83 3.50 -16.15
C TRP A 73 10.21 4.36 -17.37
N PRO A 74 10.09 5.70 -17.34
CA PRO A 74 10.52 6.55 -18.44
C PRO A 74 11.99 6.30 -18.82
N GLU A 75 12.88 6.20 -17.84
CA GLU A 75 14.32 6.03 -17.99
C GLU A 75 14.65 4.72 -18.71
N ALA A 76 14.01 3.62 -18.28
CA ALA A 76 14.12 2.33 -18.94
C ALA A 76 13.67 2.38 -20.40
N VAL A 77 12.51 3.00 -20.66
CA VAL A 77 11.92 3.10 -22.01
C VAL A 77 12.75 4.01 -22.91
N TRP A 78 13.23 5.15 -22.41
CA TRP A 78 14.11 6.06 -23.14
C TRP A 78 15.45 5.42 -23.48
N ALA A 79 16.01 4.60 -22.58
CA ALA A 79 17.22 3.83 -22.86
C ALA A 79 17.00 2.88 -24.05
N LEU A 80 15.90 2.12 -24.06
CA LEU A 80 15.54 1.23 -25.19
C LEU A 80 15.25 2.00 -26.48
N HIS A 81 14.59 3.15 -26.39
CA HIS A 81 14.37 4.03 -27.53
C HIS A 81 15.71 4.51 -28.14
N GLY A 82 16.67 4.91 -27.29
CA GLY A 82 18.04 5.22 -27.69
C GLY A 82 18.74 4.04 -28.37
N ALA A 83 18.57 2.83 -27.85
CA ALA A 83 19.13 1.61 -28.43
C ALA A 83 18.61 1.33 -29.86
N LEU A 84 17.33 1.62 -30.14
CA LEU A 84 16.75 1.51 -31.49
C LEU A 84 17.30 2.57 -32.47
N SER A 85 17.58 3.77 -31.97
CA SER A 85 18.19 4.85 -32.76
C SER A 85 19.62 4.54 -33.20
N GLU A 86 20.37 3.82 -32.35
CA GLU A 86 21.79 3.58 -32.56
C GLU A 86 22.09 2.65 -33.75
N ARG A 87 23.06 3.10 -34.57
CA ARG A 87 23.58 2.33 -35.71
C ARG A 87 24.79 1.48 -35.32
N LYS A 88 25.56 1.92 -34.32
CA LYS A 88 26.76 1.20 -33.85
C LYS A 88 26.38 0.20 -32.78
N ALA A 89 26.77 -1.07 -32.96
CA ALA A 89 26.48 -2.14 -32.03
C ALA A 89 26.98 -1.84 -30.60
N SER A 90 28.21 -1.30 -30.47
CA SER A 90 28.78 -0.96 -29.16
C SER A 90 27.97 0.08 -28.39
N ARG A 91 27.44 1.11 -29.06
CA ARG A 91 26.59 2.13 -28.43
C ARG A 91 25.21 1.57 -28.08
N ARG A 92 24.65 0.72 -28.93
CA ARG A 92 23.39 0.02 -28.64
C ARG A 92 23.52 -0.81 -27.35
N THR A 93 24.60 -1.57 -27.20
CA THR A 93 24.84 -2.39 -26.00
C THR A 93 24.86 -1.55 -24.73
N VAL A 94 25.44 -0.34 -24.75
CA VAL A 94 25.44 0.57 -23.60
C VAL A 94 24.03 1.00 -23.20
N HIS A 95 23.18 1.33 -24.18
CA HIS A 95 21.78 1.66 -23.92
C HIS A 95 20.99 0.46 -23.40
N GLU A 96 21.22 -0.73 -23.96
CA GLU A 96 20.59 -1.97 -23.51
C GLU A 96 21.00 -2.32 -22.07
N GLN A 97 22.27 -2.16 -21.71
CA GLN A 97 22.74 -2.36 -20.32
C GLN A 97 22.05 -1.42 -19.35
N LYS A 98 21.97 -0.12 -19.67
CA LYS A 98 21.21 0.85 -18.87
C LYS A 98 19.75 0.46 -18.72
N ALA A 99 19.10 0.05 -19.81
CA ALA A 99 17.71 -0.40 -19.75
C ALA A 99 17.56 -1.63 -18.84
N THR A 100 18.45 -2.62 -18.96
CA THR A 100 18.46 -3.82 -18.12
C THR A 100 18.62 -3.50 -16.65
N GLU A 101 19.48 -2.53 -16.29
CA GLU A 101 19.64 -2.08 -14.89
C GLU A 101 18.33 -1.53 -14.34
N PHE A 102 17.70 -0.58 -15.04
CA PHE A 102 16.42 0.00 -14.61
C PHE A 102 15.29 -1.04 -14.55
N LEU A 103 15.15 -1.88 -15.59
CA LEU A 103 14.13 -2.93 -15.63
C LEU A 103 14.30 -3.96 -14.52
N SER A 104 15.55 -4.34 -14.19
CA SER A 104 15.83 -5.29 -13.12
C SER A 104 15.50 -4.71 -11.74
N GLN A 105 15.83 -3.43 -11.50
CA GLN A 105 15.48 -2.73 -10.27
C GLN A 105 13.95 -2.62 -10.10
N LEU A 106 13.23 -2.24 -11.15
CA LEU A 106 11.77 -2.15 -11.13
C LEU A 106 11.09 -3.51 -10.90
N ALA A 107 11.65 -4.58 -11.46
CA ALA A 107 11.14 -5.94 -11.36
C ALA A 107 11.49 -6.67 -10.04
N GLU A 108 12.27 -6.04 -9.17
CA GLU A 108 12.70 -6.64 -7.91
C GLU A 108 11.54 -6.71 -6.90
N GLY A 109 11.23 -7.92 -6.44
CA GLY A 109 10.19 -8.13 -5.42
C GLY A 109 8.75 -7.83 -5.87
N ASN A 110 8.51 -7.48 -7.14
CA ASN A 110 7.21 -7.11 -7.68
C ASN A 110 6.89 -7.87 -8.96
N VAL A 111 5.88 -8.75 -8.93
CA VAL A 111 5.55 -9.61 -10.07
C VAL A 111 4.92 -8.84 -11.23
N VAL A 112 4.16 -7.80 -10.92
CA VAL A 112 3.45 -6.97 -11.90
C VAL A 112 4.47 -6.14 -12.68
N ALA A 113 5.39 -5.50 -11.95
CA ALA A 113 6.49 -4.76 -12.56
C ALA A 113 7.42 -5.71 -13.34
N ARG A 114 7.67 -6.92 -12.83
CA ARG A 114 8.43 -7.93 -13.58
C ARG A 114 7.76 -8.32 -14.90
N TYR A 115 6.45 -8.56 -14.88
CA TYR A 115 5.70 -8.84 -16.10
C TYR A 115 5.81 -7.67 -17.10
N ALA A 116 5.56 -6.43 -16.65
CA ALA A 116 5.66 -5.26 -17.51
C ALA A 116 7.07 -5.08 -18.09
N ALA A 117 8.11 -5.28 -17.28
CA ALA A 117 9.50 -5.20 -17.70
C ALA A 117 9.84 -6.24 -18.79
N ILE A 118 9.42 -7.49 -18.61
CA ILE A 118 9.59 -8.55 -19.61
C ILE A 118 8.87 -8.16 -20.92
N GLN A 119 7.62 -7.72 -20.85
CA GLN A 119 6.86 -7.35 -22.04
C GLN A 119 7.48 -6.17 -22.81
N ILE A 120 7.98 -5.15 -22.10
CA ILE A 120 8.66 -4.00 -22.72
C ILE A 120 9.95 -4.45 -23.41
N TRP A 121 10.73 -5.33 -22.76
CA TRP A 121 11.94 -5.90 -23.35
C TRP A 121 11.64 -6.75 -24.60
N GLU A 122 10.64 -7.63 -24.52
CA GLU A 122 10.20 -8.45 -25.67
C GLU A 122 9.71 -7.57 -26.83
N MET A 123 8.98 -6.49 -26.54
CA MET A 123 8.55 -5.54 -27.56
C MET A 123 9.74 -4.83 -28.20
N TYR A 124 10.73 -4.41 -27.41
CA TYR A 124 11.98 -3.85 -27.94
C TYR A 124 12.67 -4.82 -28.92
N LEU A 125 12.81 -6.09 -28.55
CA LEU A 125 13.43 -7.11 -29.41
C LEU A 125 12.63 -7.42 -30.68
N ARG A 126 11.30 -7.26 -30.66
CA ARG A 126 10.49 -7.32 -31.89
C ARG A 126 10.72 -6.08 -32.75
N CYS A 127 10.84 -4.92 -32.14
CA CYS A 127 11.13 -3.65 -32.82
C CYS A 127 12.51 -3.63 -33.47
N THR A 128 13.53 -4.28 -32.90
CA THR A 128 14.88 -4.37 -33.50
C THR A 128 14.87 -5.15 -34.83
N ARG A 129 13.93 -6.09 -35.01
CA ARG A 129 13.72 -6.82 -36.28
C ARG A 129 12.97 -6.00 -37.33
N GLY A 130 12.31 -4.91 -36.94
CA GLY A 130 11.53 -4.06 -37.84
C GLY A 130 12.40 -3.30 -38.84
N ARG A 131 11.98 -3.26 -40.11
CA ARG A 131 12.71 -2.52 -41.17
C ARG A 131 12.58 -0.99 -41.03
N ASN A 132 11.47 -0.50 -40.48
CA ASN A 132 11.20 0.93 -40.30
C ASN A 132 11.45 1.33 -38.84
N LYS A 133 12.54 2.08 -38.61
CA LYS A 133 13.00 2.48 -37.27
C LYS A 133 12.04 3.44 -36.56
N GLU A 134 11.51 4.44 -37.26
CA GLU A 134 10.61 5.43 -36.66
C GLU A 134 9.31 4.77 -36.20
N LYS A 135 8.74 3.89 -37.04
CA LYS A 135 7.56 3.11 -36.65
C LYS A 135 7.85 2.17 -35.48
N ALA A 136 9.03 1.56 -35.45
CA ALA A 136 9.45 0.67 -34.36
C ALA A 136 9.62 1.44 -33.03
N GLN A 137 10.15 2.66 -33.08
CA GLN A 137 10.28 3.54 -31.91
C GLN A 137 8.92 3.98 -31.37
N ALA A 138 8.04 4.49 -32.24
CA ALA A 138 6.68 4.88 -31.86
C ALA A 138 5.91 3.70 -31.25
N ALA A 139 5.98 2.52 -31.89
CA ALA A 139 5.32 1.31 -31.40
C ALA A 139 5.83 0.87 -30.01
N LEU A 140 7.14 1.00 -29.75
CA LEU A 140 7.69 0.71 -28.42
C LEU A 140 7.16 1.68 -27.36
N LEU A 141 7.15 2.98 -27.66
CA LEU A 141 6.67 4.01 -26.73
C LEU A 141 5.19 3.82 -26.40
N GLU A 142 4.34 3.64 -27.42
CA GLU A 142 2.90 3.41 -27.24
C GLU A 142 2.63 2.14 -26.42
N TYR A 143 3.34 1.04 -26.74
CA TYR A 143 3.19 -0.23 -26.03
C TYR A 143 3.63 -0.13 -24.57
N ALA A 144 4.79 0.49 -24.32
CA ALA A 144 5.33 0.67 -22.98
C ALA A 144 4.42 1.58 -22.14
N GLN A 145 3.98 2.72 -22.70
CA GLN A 145 3.06 3.63 -22.03
C GLN A 145 1.78 2.90 -21.58
N ARG A 146 1.19 2.07 -22.45
CA ARG A 146 0.01 1.27 -22.11
C ARG A 146 0.23 0.33 -20.93
N LEU A 147 1.38 -0.34 -20.87
CA LEU A 147 1.72 -1.26 -19.78
C LEU A 147 2.05 -0.53 -18.46
N ILE A 148 2.66 0.65 -18.55
CA ILE A 148 3.14 1.41 -17.39
C ILE A 148 2.03 2.27 -16.78
N LEU A 149 1.04 2.68 -17.58
CA LEU A 149 -0.04 3.58 -17.16
C LEU A 149 -0.72 3.15 -15.83
N PRO A 150 -1.01 1.86 -15.58
CA PRO A 150 -1.62 1.43 -14.31
C PRO A 150 -0.74 1.66 -13.06
N PHE A 151 0.57 1.81 -13.20
CA PHE A 151 1.45 2.17 -12.08
C PHE A 151 1.38 3.66 -11.76
N GLY A 152 1.24 4.52 -12.77
CA GLY A 152 1.11 5.98 -12.60
C GLY A 152 -0.30 6.42 -12.20
N GLU A 153 -1.33 5.70 -12.64
CA GLU A 153 -2.74 5.93 -12.25
C GLU A 153 -3.11 5.31 -10.89
N TYR A 154 -2.18 4.61 -10.23
CA TYR A 154 -2.42 4.11 -8.88
C TYR A 154 -2.44 5.29 -7.89
N THR A 155 -3.57 6.00 -7.84
CA THR A 155 -3.73 7.18 -7.00
C THR A 155 -4.12 6.80 -5.57
N PRO A 156 -3.95 7.73 -4.60
CA PRO A 156 -4.55 7.61 -3.27
C PRO A 156 -6.06 7.34 -3.28
N GLU A 157 -6.79 7.60 -4.37
CA GLU A 157 -8.21 7.21 -4.49
C GLU A 157 -8.41 5.70 -4.67
N MET A 158 -7.46 5.00 -5.29
CA MET A 158 -7.46 3.53 -5.31
C MET A 158 -7.18 2.94 -3.92
N VAL A 159 -6.52 3.70 -3.03
CA VAL A 159 -6.34 3.41 -1.59
C VAL A 159 -7.58 3.79 -0.75
N ASN A 160 -8.31 4.81 -1.18
CA ASN A 160 -9.58 5.24 -0.58
C ASN A 160 -10.78 4.67 -1.34
N TRP A 161 -10.72 3.38 -1.64
CA TRP A 161 -11.78 2.66 -2.33
C TRP A 161 -13.13 2.84 -1.60
N LYS A 162 -14.01 3.67 -2.16
CA LYS A 162 -15.40 3.79 -1.74
C LYS A 162 -16.22 2.83 -2.60
N ARG A 163 -16.86 1.84 -1.95
CA ARG A 163 -17.76 0.86 -2.59
C ARG A 163 -18.81 1.53 -3.49
N GLU A 164 -19.20 2.75 -3.14
CA GLU A 164 -20.29 3.52 -3.76
C GLU A 164 -19.86 4.34 -4.98
N LEU A 165 -18.55 4.51 -5.23
CA LEU A 165 -18.07 5.22 -6.41
C LEU A 165 -17.77 4.20 -7.53
N PRO A 166 -18.52 4.22 -8.64
CA PRO A 166 -18.14 3.47 -9.83
C PRO A 166 -16.79 4.02 -10.30
N VAL A 167 -15.77 3.16 -10.34
CA VAL A 167 -14.55 3.47 -11.07
C VAL A 167 -14.92 3.32 -12.52
N PHE A 168 -15.10 4.43 -13.24
CA PHE A 168 -15.19 4.41 -14.69
C PHE A 168 -13.81 4.01 -15.20
N PRO A 169 -13.64 2.80 -15.77
CA PRO A 169 -12.41 2.53 -16.47
C PRO A 169 -12.40 3.49 -17.65
N ILE A 170 -11.39 4.36 -17.76
CA ILE A 170 -11.19 5.12 -18.99
C ILE A 170 -10.53 4.14 -19.96
N TRP A 171 -11.24 3.79 -21.03
CA TRP A 171 -10.78 2.87 -22.06
C TRP A 171 -9.94 3.65 -23.05
N ASN A 172 -8.62 3.63 -22.87
CA ASN A 172 -7.71 4.35 -23.77
C ASN A 172 -7.39 3.52 -25.03
N HIS A 173 -7.43 2.19 -24.94
CA HIS A 173 -7.12 1.29 -26.05
C HIS A 173 -7.95 0.00 -26.02
N ARG A 174 -8.19 -0.67 -27.16
CA ARG A 174 -8.90 -1.99 -27.21
C ARG A 174 -8.22 -3.07 -26.37
N ALA A 175 -6.91 -2.97 -26.16
CA ALA A 175 -6.18 -3.91 -25.31
C ALA A 175 -6.52 -3.75 -23.82
N ASP A 176 -7.01 -2.58 -23.40
CA ASP A 176 -7.51 -2.33 -22.03
C ASP A 176 -8.91 -2.93 -21.81
N ALA A 177 -9.53 -3.46 -22.86
CA ALA A 177 -10.79 -4.19 -22.82
C ALA A 177 -10.64 -5.69 -22.60
N LYS A 178 -9.49 -6.25 -22.99
CA LYS A 178 -9.34 -7.67 -23.23
C LYS A 178 -8.75 -8.34 -22.00
N LEU A 179 -9.49 -9.27 -21.42
CA LEU A 179 -8.98 -10.21 -20.42
C LEU A 179 -9.38 -11.62 -20.83
N GLU A 180 -8.42 -12.53 -20.85
CA GLU A 180 -8.69 -13.94 -21.06
C GLU A 180 -8.93 -14.61 -19.71
N ILE A 181 -9.93 -15.49 -19.64
CA ILE A 181 -10.26 -16.24 -18.44
C ILE A 181 -10.11 -17.72 -18.76
N TRP A 182 -9.27 -18.40 -17.99
CA TRP A 182 -9.08 -19.84 -18.08
C TRP A 182 -9.82 -20.54 -16.94
N TYR A 183 -10.40 -21.70 -17.26
CA TYR A 183 -10.96 -22.67 -16.32
C TYR A 183 -10.15 -23.95 -16.41
N PRO A 184 -9.04 -24.06 -15.68
CA PRO A 184 -8.17 -25.22 -15.72
C PRO A 184 -8.93 -26.47 -15.29
N SER A 185 -8.77 -27.55 -16.04
CA SER A 185 -9.33 -28.85 -15.68
C SER A 185 -8.65 -29.37 -14.41
N GLY A 186 -9.45 -29.66 -13.38
CA GLY A 186 -8.97 -30.15 -12.09
C GLY A 186 -10.12 -30.62 -11.22
N LYS A 187 -9.81 -31.27 -10.08
CA LYS A 187 -10.82 -31.79 -9.14
C LYS A 187 -11.73 -30.70 -8.57
N ILE A 188 -11.22 -29.47 -8.46
CA ILE A 188 -11.98 -28.29 -8.03
C ILE A 188 -11.83 -27.26 -9.15
N PRO A 189 -12.90 -26.94 -9.88
CA PRO A 189 -12.84 -25.90 -10.90
C PRO A 189 -12.56 -24.55 -10.24
N PHE A 190 -11.66 -23.79 -10.82
CA PHE A 190 -11.41 -22.42 -10.42
C PHE A 190 -11.17 -21.55 -11.64
N GLU A 191 -11.39 -20.26 -11.46
CA GLU A 191 -11.21 -19.25 -12.48
C GLU A 191 -9.82 -18.62 -12.36
N CYS A 192 -9.15 -18.41 -13.50
CA CYS A 192 -7.87 -17.71 -13.55
C CYS A 192 -7.89 -16.66 -14.64
N ALA A 193 -7.57 -15.41 -14.29
CA ALA A 193 -7.42 -14.32 -15.24
C ALA A 193 -6.01 -14.37 -15.85
N ILE A 194 -5.93 -14.27 -17.17
CA ILE A 194 -4.70 -14.34 -17.94
C ILE A 194 -4.42 -12.98 -18.56
N ILE A 195 -3.31 -12.40 -18.12
CA ILE A 195 -2.85 -11.08 -18.51
C ILE A 195 -1.80 -11.22 -19.60
N THR A 196 -1.91 -10.33 -20.56
CA THR A 196 -1.56 -10.61 -21.95
C THR A 196 -1.00 -9.39 -22.65
N ASP A 197 -1.67 -8.24 -22.55
CA ASP A 197 -1.31 -7.00 -23.26
C ASP A 197 -1.42 -5.73 -22.42
N SER A 198 -2.33 -5.71 -21.45
CA SER A 198 -2.57 -4.60 -20.53
C SER A 198 -2.82 -5.14 -19.13
N LEU A 199 -2.32 -4.43 -18.13
CA LEU A 199 -2.55 -4.75 -16.72
C LEU A 199 -3.88 -4.19 -16.19
N ARG A 200 -4.51 -3.25 -16.90
CA ARG A 200 -5.77 -2.62 -16.47
C ARG A 200 -6.94 -3.60 -16.34
N PRO A 201 -7.20 -4.51 -17.29
CA PRO A 201 -8.28 -5.49 -17.15
C PRO A 201 -8.12 -6.38 -15.91
N ALA A 202 -6.87 -6.70 -15.55
CA ALA A 202 -6.57 -7.51 -14.37
C ALA A 202 -6.93 -6.80 -13.07
N LEU A 203 -6.69 -5.49 -12.97
CA LEU A 203 -7.11 -4.67 -11.84
C LEU A 203 -8.64 -4.62 -11.72
N ILE A 204 -9.33 -4.45 -12.85
CA ILE A 204 -10.81 -4.43 -12.89
C ILE A 204 -11.35 -5.79 -12.43
N TYR A 205 -10.83 -6.87 -13.00
CA TYR A 205 -11.17 -8.23 -12.60
C TYR A 205 -10.94 -8.48 -11.11
N TYR A 206 -9.76 -8.13 -10.61
CA TYR A 206 -9.41 -8.29 -9.21
C TYR A 206 -10.39 -7.55 -8.31
N ARG A 207 -10.66 -6.26 -8.61
CA ARG A 207 -11.63 -5.44 -7.88
C ARG A 207 -13.03 -6.06 -7.91
N GLN A 208 -13.48 -6.54 -9.05
CA GLN A 208 -14.82 -7.13 -9.18
C GLN A 208 -14.95 -8.37 -8.30
N ARG A 209 -13.95 -9.26 -8.27
CA ARG A 209 -13.96 -10.44 -7.39
C ARG A 209 -14.00 -10.05 -5.89
N ILE A 210 -13.30 -8.99 -5.49
CA ILE A 210 -13.40 -8.46 -4.12
C ILE A 210 -14.81 -7.93 -3.82
N LEU A 211 -15.43 -7.19 -4.77
CA LEU A 211 -16.80 -6.67 -4.64
C LEU A 211 -17.84 -7.77 -4.53
N ASP A 212 -17.77 -8.76 -5.42
CA ASP A 212 -18.69 -9.89 -5.48
C ASP A 212 -18.64 -10.68 -4.16
N ALA A 213 -17.46 -10.74 -3.51
CA ALA A 213 -17.28 -11.35 -2.21
C ALA A 213 -17.73 -10.48 -1.02
N GLY A 214 -18.23 -9.27 -1.26
CA GLY A 214 -18.65 -8.33 -0.21
C GLY A 214 -17.50 -7.85 0.68
N LEU A 215 -16.26 -7.90 0.19
CA LEU A 215 -15.09 -7.50 0.96
C LEU A 215 -14.82 -6.00 0.81
N LEU A 216 -14.31 -5.39 1.88
CA LEU A 216 -13.92 -3.99 1.98
C LEU A 216 -12.41 -3.90 2.21
N MET A 217 -11.76 -3.02 1.44
CA MET A 217 -10.35 -2.72 1.60
C MET A 217 -10.14 -1.82 2.81
N ARG A 218 -9.18 -2.16 3.67
CA ARG A 218 -8.86 -1.49 4.93
C ARG A 218 -7.35 -1.43 5.14
N THR A 219 -6.89 -0.48 5.95
CA THR A 219 -5.49 -0.38 6.36
C THR A 219 -5.34 -0.87 7.80
N CYS A 220 -4.40 -1.77 8.04
CA CYS A 220 -4.15 -2.32 9.37
C CYS A 220 -3.52 -1.28 10.29
N THR A 221 -4.16 -0.99 11.43
CA THR A 221 -3.67 0.01 12.40
C THR A 221 -2.34 -0.36 13.07
N GLN A 222 -1.94 -1.64 13.02
CA GLN A 222 -0.72 -2.12 13.68
C GLN A 222 0.49 -2.21 12.75
N CYS A 223 0.27 -2.49 11.46
CA CYS A 223 1.38 -2.70 10.51
C CYS A 223 1.28 -1.85 9.25
N GLY A 224 0.24 -1.02 9.10
CA GLY A 224 0.02 -0.18 7.92
C GLY A 224 -0.33 -0.93 6.64
N ARG A 225 -0.39 -2.28 6.67
CA ARG A 225 -0.69 -3.06 5.46
C ARG A 225 -2.17 -2.99 5.09
N ILE A 226 -2.43 -2.88 3.80
CA ILE A 226 -3.77 -3.00 3.24
C ILE A 226 -4.22 -4.46 3.35
N PHE A 227 -5.49 -4.68 3.72
CA PHE A 227 -6.13 -5.99 3.79
C PHE A 227 -7.62 -5.90 3.50
N PHE A 228 -8.26 -7.05 3.29
CA PHE A 228 -9.68 -7.15 2.96
C PHE A 228 -10.51 -7.81 4.07
N ALA A 229 -11.57 -7.13 4.51
CA ALA A 229 -12.48 -7.56 5.56
C ALA A 229 -13.94 -7.49 5.10
N SER A 230 -14.78 -8.38 5.59
CA SER A 230 -16.22 -8.34 5.31
C SER A 230 -16.94 -7.25 6.11
N ASP A 231 -16.36 -6.84 7.24
CA ASP A 231 -16.94 -5.88 8.16
C ASP A 231 -16.17 -4.54 8.14
N SER A 232 -16.91 -3.45 8.38
CA SER A 232 -16.33 -2.10 8.43
C SER A 232 -15.53 -1.83 9.71
N ARG A 233 -15.70 -2.66 10.75
CA ARG A 233 -15.11 -2.48 12.09
C ARG A 233 -13.73 -3.13 12.23
N SER A 234 -13.39 -4.10 11.38
CA SER A 234 -12.08 -4.73 11.37
C SER A 234 -10.98 -3.72 11.03
N SER A 235 -10.07 -3.51 11.99
CA SER A 235 -8.90 -2.63 11.87
C SER A 235 -7.57 -3.39 11.80
N LEU A 236 -7.60 -4.73 11.86
CA LEU A 236 -6.42 -5.58 11.99
C LEU A 236 -6.41 -6.68 10.92
N CYS A 237 -5.29 -6.82 10.21
CA CYS A 237 -5.18 -7.71 9.05
C CYS A 237 -4.95 -9.19 9.37
N SER A 238 -4.39 -9.51 10.53
CA SER A 238 -3.96 -10.87 10.85
C SER A 238 -4.00 -11.15 12.35
N GLU A 239 -4.04 -12.42 12.71
CA GLU A 239 -3.97 -12.85 14.10
C GLU A 239 -2.64 -12.43 14.75
N ARG A 240 -1.56 -12.34 13.97
CA ARG A 240 -0.27 -11.79 14.42
C ARG A 240 -0.42 -10.33 14.85
N CYS A 241 -1.05 -9.49 14.02
CA CYS A 241 -1.32 -8.09 14.36
C CYS A 241 -2.30 -7.97 15.54
N ARG A 242 -3.26 -8.88 15.65
CA ARG A 242 -4.18 -8.95 16.79
C ARG A 242 -3.47 -9.26 18.10
N LYS A 243 -2.56 -10.24 18.10
CA LYS A 243 -1.72 -10.56 19.26
C LYS A 243 -0.79 -9.39 19.61
N ALA A 244 -0.17 -8.75 18.61
CA ALA A 244 0.68 -7.59 18.82
C ALA A 244 -0.09 -6.41 19.44
N SER A 245 -1.27 -6.10 18.90
CA SER A 245 -2.16 -5.05 19.43
C SER A 245 -2.57 -5.33 20.87
N LYS A 246 -3.00 -6.56 21.17
CA LYS A 246 -3.35 -6.97 22.54
C LYS A 246 -2.16 -6.86 23.50
N LYS A 247 -0.97 -7.27 23.06
CA LYS A 247 0.25 -7.18 23.87
C LYS A 247 0.62 -5.71 24.14
N ALA A 248 0.51 -4.84 23.14
CA ALA A 248 0.75 -3.41 23.30
C ALA A 248 -0.28 -2.76 24.25
N ALA A 249 -1.57 -3.12 24.12
CA ALA A 249 -2.62 -2.64 25.00
C ALA A 249 -2.41 -3.08 26.45
N LYS A 250 -2.06 -4.36 26.67
CA LYS A 250 -1.73 -4.88 28.00
C LYS A 250 -0.50 -4.19 28.59
N LYS A 251 0.58 -4.05 27.80
CA LYS A 251 1.79 -3.34 28.25
C LYS A 251 1.46 -1.90 28.65
N SER A 252 0.68 -1.18 27.84
CA SER A 252 0.26 0.18 28.18
C SER A 252 -0.59 0.23 29.45
N PHE A 253 -1.41 -0.78 29.72
CA PHE A 253 -2.18 -0.89 30.95
C PHE A 253 -1.27 -1.17 32.17
N ASP A 254 -0.37 -2.14 32.04
CA ASP A 254 0.58 -2.51 33.10
C ASP A 254 1.53 -1.34 33.42
N ASP A 255 2.04 -0.65 32.39
CA ASP A 255 2.88 0.54 32.54
C ASP A 255 2.12 1.68 33.24
N LYS A 256 0.84 1.89 32.89
CA LYS A 256 -0.02 2.85 33.63
C LYS A 256 -0.25 2.42 35.08
N SER A 257 -0.36 1.13 35.36
CA SER A 257 -0.56 0.66 36.75
C SER A 257 0.69 0.84 37.63
N LYS A 258 1.88 0.89 37.02
CA LYS A 258 3.16 1.15 37.69
C LYS A 258 3.47 2.64 37.81
N GLU A 259 2.76 3.49 37.08
CA GLU A 259 2.90 4.94 37.19
C GLU A 259 2.41 5.40 38.57
N GLU A 260 3.23 6.20 39.25
CA GLU A 260 2.96 6.67 40.61
C GLU A 260 1.60 7.39 40.67
N ALA A 261 0.85 7.18 41.76
CA ALA A 261 -0.54 7.64 41.86
C ALA A 261 -0.69 9.16 41.63
N TYR A 262 0.30 9.96 42.03
CA TYR A 262 0.30 11.41 41.79
C TYR A 262 0.50 11.78 40.31
N GLU A 263 1.29 11.01 39.54
CA GLU A 263 1.45 11.21 38.09
C GLU A 263 0.16 10.90 37.34
N GLN A 264 -0.55 9.84 37.75
CA GLN A 264 -1.85 9.51 37.19
C GLN A 264 -2.89 10.60 37.48
N ALA A 265 -2.93 11.13 38.71
CA ALA A 265 -3.80 12.24 39.09
C ALA A 265 -3.52 13.49 38.24
N TYR A 266 -2.25 13.84 38.06
CA TYR A 266 -1.85 14.96 37.20
C TYR A 266 -2.32 14.80 35.75
N LYS A 267 -2.14 13.62 35.15
CA LYS A 267 -2.58 13.40 33.77
C LYS A 267 -4.10 13.50 33.61
N ARG A 268 -4.87 13.00 34.58
CA ARG A 268 -6.34 13.10 34.58
C ARG A 268 -6.79 14.55 34.61
N GLU A 269 -6.30 15.32 35.58
CA GLU A 269 -6.64 16.74 35.71
C GLU A 269 -6.16 17.55 34.51
N TYR A 270 -4.95 17.33 34.03
CA TYR A 270 -4.46 18.01 32.84
C TYR A 270 -5.34 17.76 31.62
N MET A 271 -5.79 16.52 31.40
CA MET A 271 -6.69 16.20 30.30
C MET A 271 -8.09 16.79 30.51
N PHE A 272 -8.57 16.89 31.75
CA PHE A 272 -9.81 17.59 32.08
C PHE A 272 -9.73 19.06 31.69
N TRP A 273 -8.67 19.76 32.12
CA TRP A 273 -8.41 21.14 31.74
C TRP A 273 -8.29 21.33 30.22
N TYR A 274 -7.50 20.49 29.56
CA TYR A 274 -7.30 20.55 28.10
C TYR A 274 -8.61 20.40 27.33
N ASN A 275 -9.44 19.41 27.70
CA ASN A 275 -10.71 19.15 27.03
C ASN A 275 -11.70 20.31 27.21
N ARG A 276 -11.71 20.98 28.37
CA ARG A 276 -12.57 22.15 28.60
C ARG A 276 -12.14 23.37 27.82
N VAL A 277 -10.85 23.66 27.76
CA VAL A 277 -10.32 24.71 26.88
C VAL A 277 -10.66 24.41 25.42
N LYS A 278 -10.47 23.17 24.97
CA LYS A 278 -10.85 22.74 23.61
C LYS A 278 -12.34 22.88 23.33
N LYS A 279 -13.20 22.61 24.32
CA LYS A 279 -14.66 22.78 24.22
C LYS A 279 -15.02 24.27 24.05
N LEU A 280 -14.39 25.17 24.82
CA LEU A 280 -14.58 26.62 24.67
C LEU A 280 -14.14 27.13 23.29
N GLU A 281 -13.00 26.65 22.78
CA GLU A 281 -12.53 26.97 21.42
C GLU A 281 -13.52 26.50 20.35
N LYS A 282 -14.05 25.28 20.49
CA LYS A 282 -15.01 24.70 19.53
C LYS A 282 -16.37 25.40 19.57
N ASN A 283 -16.79 25.89 20.73
CA ASN A 283 -18.07 26.57 20.92
C ASN A 283 -18.02 28.08 20.64
N HIS A 284 -16.89 28.61 20.17
CA HIS A 284 -16.70 30.04 19.89
C HIS A 284 -17.05 30.94 21.09
N ALA A 285 -16.66 30.54 22.29
CA ALA A 285 -16.83 31.35 23.50
C ALA A 285 -16.10 32.70 23.40
N PRO A 286 -16.46 33.71 24.22
CA PRO A 286 -15.79 35.01 24.24
C PRO A 286 -14.27 34.89 24.30
N GLN A 287 -13.57 35.70 23.49
CA GLN A 287 -12.11 35.62 23.35
C GLN A 287 -11.39 35.83 24.69
N GLU A 288 -11.91 36.71 25.54
CA GLU A 288 -11.42 36.95 26.91
C GLU A 288 -11.51 35.70 27.80
N GLN A 289 -12.61 34.94 27.68
CA GLN A 289 -12.83 33.71 28.45
C GLN A 289 -11.87 32.60 28.01
N ILE A 290 -11.60 32.48 26.71
CA ILE A 290 -10.63 31.52 26.16
C ILE A 290 -9.20 31.87 26.63
N GLN A 291 -8.83 33.16 26.63
CA GLN A 291 -7.51 33.59 27.09
C GLN A 291 -7.34 33.44 28.61
N SER A 292 -8.39 33.70 29.38
CA SER A 292 -8.42 33.45 30.83
C SER A 292 -8.21 31.97 31.14
N ALA A 293 -8.94 31.07 30.46
CA ALA A 293 -8.80 29.63 30.63
C ALA A 293 -7.40 29.11 30.21
N LYS A 294 -6.81 29.67 29.15
CA LYS A 294 -5.44 29.33 28.72
C LYS A 294 -4.38 29.80 29.70
N THR A 295 -4.57 30.96 30.32
CA THR A 295 -3.65 31.50 31.33
C THR A 295 -3.71 30.68 32.60
N ALA A 296 -4.91 30.37 33.09
CA ALA A 296 -5.12 29.50 34.24
C ALA A 296 -4.54 28.08 34.03
N LEU A 297 -4.67 27.51 32.82
CA LEU A 297 -4.03 26.22 32.49
C LEU A 297 -2.49 26.29 32.55
N LYS A 298 -1.88 27.41 32.16
CA LYS A 298 -0.43 27.60 32.26
C LYS A 298 0.02 27.71 33.72
N GLU A 299 -0.74 28.40 34.56
CA GLU A 299 -0.47 28.55 35.99
C GLU A 299 -0.60 27.21 36.71
N PHE A 300 -1.71 26.48 36.48
CA PHE A 300 -1.90 25.11 36.96
C PHE A 300 -0.72 24.21 36.62
N ARG A 301 -0.24 24.25 35.35
CA ARG A 301 0.91 23.45 34.93
C ARG A 301 2.19 23.81 35.68
N LYS A 302 2.44 25.10 35.93
CA LYS A 302 3.62 25.55 36.68
C LYS A 302 3.56 25.08 38.13
N GLU A 303 2.42 25.28 38.80
CA GLU A 303 2.24 24.89 40.20
C GLU A 303 2.29 23.37 40.39
N ALA A 304 1.72 22.62 39.45
CA ALA A 304 1.77 21.16 39.47
C ALA A 304 3.20 20.61 39.30
N VAL A 305 4.05 21.25 38.48
CA VAL A 305 5.47 20.86 38.35
C VAL A 305 6.22 21.10 39.65
N GLU A 306 5.96 22.21 40.33
CA GLU A 306 6.64 22.53 41.58
C GLU A 306 6.23 21.59 42.72
N ARG A 307 4.93 21.33 42.85
CA ARG A 307 4.41 20.37 43.84
C ARG A 307 4.86 18.93 43.57
N LYS A 308 5.10 18.56 42.31
CA LYS A 308 5.72 17.26 41.97
C LYS A 308 7.17 17.14 42.45
N LYS A 309 7.97 18.20 42.32
CA LYS A 309 9.33 18.21 42.89
C LYS A 309 9.30 18.08 44.41
N GLN A 310 8.33 18.71 45.07
CA GLN A 310 8.15 18.60 46.52
C GLN A 310 7.79 17.16 46.96
N ILE A 311 7.03 16.42 46.15
CA ILE A 311 6.79 14.97 46.39
C ILE A 311 8.09 14.17 46.22
N GLN A 312 8.91 14.49 45.21
CA GLN A 312 10.19 13.81 44.97
C GLN A 312 11.23 14.09 46.07
N ASN A 313 11.12 15.23 46.75
CA ASN A 313 11.97 15.63 47.87
C ASN A 313 11.40 15.20 49.25
N ASP A 314 10.33 14.39 49.29
CA ASP A 314 9.60 13.96 50.50
C ASP A 314 9.02 15.12 51.36
N GLU A 315 8.89 16.33 50.80
CA GLU A 315 8.35 17.51 51.48
C GLU A 315 6.81 17.56 51.46
N LEU A 316 6.18 16.88 50.49
CA LEU A 316 4.73 16.87 50.31
C LEU A 316 4.23 15.44 50.08
N SER A 317 3.19 15.03 50.82
CA SER A 317 2.62 13.69 50.63
C SER A 317 1.85 13.57 49.31
N THR A 318 1.85 12.36 48.74
CA THR A 318 1.04 12.03 47.56
C THR A 318 -0.46 12.33 47.77
N MET A 319 -0.97 12.16 49.00
CA MET A 319 -2.37 12.43 49.33
C MET A 319 -2.71 13.94 49.32
N GLN A 320 -1.80 14.78 49.82
CA GLN A 320 -1.95 16.24 49.77
C GLN A 320 -1.95 16.76 48.32
N PHE A 321 -1.11 16.18 47.47
CA PHE A 321 -1.10 16.50 46.04
C PHE A 321 -2.41 16.10 45.35
N MET A 322 -2.94 14.91 45.63
CA MET A 322 -4.23 14.47 45.05
C MET A 322 -5.40 15.32 45.54
N ASN A 323 -5.41 15.75 46.81
CA ASN A 323 -6.45 16.65 47.32
C ASN A 323 -6.38 18.04 46.65
N TRP A 324 -5.16 18.56 46.42
CA TRP A 324 -4.98 19.80 45.67
C TRP A 324 -5.48 19.67 44.22
N MET A 325 -5.25 18.52 43.57
CA MET A 325 -5.75 18.23 42.23
C MET A 325 -7.28 18.30 42.12
N ILE A 326 -7.99 17.67 43.06
CA ILE A 326 -9.47 17.73 43.13
C ILE A 326 -9.94 19.18 43.29
N GLY A 327 -9.18 20.01 44.02
CA GLY A 327 -9.47 21.43 44.19
C GLY A 327 -9.32 22.28 42.93
N GLN A 328 -8.76 21.76 41.83
CA GLN A 328 -8.59 22.50 40.57
C GLN A 328 -9.79 22.38 39.63
N GLU A 329 -10.63 21.34 39.75
CA GLU A 329 -11.83 21.20 38.91
C GLU A 329 -12.81 22.38 39.05
N PRO A 330 -13.14 22.87 40.27
CA PRO A 330 -14.03 24.01 40.44
C PRO A 330 -13.46 25.32 39.87
N VAL A 331 -12.13 25.46 39.80
CA VAL A 331 -11.45 26.65 39.29
C VAL A 331 -11.72 26.82 37.80
N ILE A 332 -11.56 25.74 37.01
CA ILE A 332 -11.85 25.79 35.57
C ILE A 332 -13.36 25.83 35.29
N GLN A 333 -14.19 25.16 36.09
CA GLN A 333 -15.65 25.23 35.95
C GLN A 333 -16.14 26.68 36.09
N LYS A 334 -15.67 27.39 37.13
CA LYS A 334 -15.97 28.81 37.35
C LYS A 334 -15.54 29.71 36.17
N ILE A 335 -14.40 29.43 35.55
CA ILE A 335 -13.93 30.17 34.36
C ILE A 335 -14.76 29.82 33.12
N CYS A 336 -15.24 28.57 33.01
CA CYS A 336 -16.10 28.11 31.92
C CYS A 336 -17.57 28.54 32.06
N GLY A 337 -17.99 29.04 33.23
CA GLY A 337 -19.38 29.41 33.51
C GLY A 337 -20.31 28.21 33.72
N GLU A 338 -19.75 27.05 34.07
CA GLU A 338 -20.46 25.85 34.56
C GLU A 338 -20.27 25.77 36.08
#